data_AF-A0A7J6X9S6-F1
#
_entry.id   AF-A0A7J6X9S6-F1
#
_cell.length_a   1.000
_cell.length_b   1.000
_cell.length_c   1.000
_cell.angle_alpha   90.00
_cell.angle_beta   90.00
_cell.angle_gamma   90.00
#
_symmetry.space_group_name_H-M   'P 1'
#
loop_
_entity.id
_entity.type
_entity.pdbx_description
1 polymer ?
#
loop_
_entity_poly.entity_id
_entity_poly.type
_entity_poly.pdbx_seq_one_letter_code
_entity_poly.pdbx_strand_id
1 'polypeptide(L)'
;MFMIRVFRRTLFSAAKSEPSNATAAASASTKITHNPLEAFFEADRSQEEGKPVVYGRGWKASELRLKSWDDLQKLWYVLLKEKNMLMTQRQMLHAQNLRFPNPERIPKVRKSMCRIKHVLTERAIDEPDARRSAEMKKMINAL
;
A
#
# COMPACT_ATOMS: atom_id res chain seq x y z
N MET A 1 -4.94 35.29 -34.61
CA MET A 1 -3.71 34.95 -35.35
C MET A 1 -2.69 34.33 -34.40
N PHE A 2 -2.48 33.02 -34.42
CA PHE A 2 -1.23 32.39 -33.98
C PHE A 2 -0.99 31.13 -34.82
N MET A 3 0.27 30.87 -35.18
CA MET A 3 0.61 29.98 -36.29
C MET A 3 0.67 28.51 -35.89
N ILE A 4 0.02 27.65 -36.68
CA ILE A 4 0.31 26.21 -36.69
C ILE A 4 1.52 26.00 -37.61
N ARG A 5 2.66 25.57 -37.06
CA ARG A 5 3.82 25.14 -37.84
C ARG A 5 3.83 23.61 -37.97
N VAL A 6 3.91 23.15 -39.22
CA VAL A 6 3.94 21.72 -39.60
C VAL A 6 5.35 21.35 -40.06
N PHE A 7 5.89 20.24 -39.55
CA PHE A 7 6.94 19.40 -40.15
C PHE A 7 6.76 18.00 -39.51
N ARG A 8 6.38 16.90 -40.19
CA ARG A 8 7.13 16.08 -41.19
C ARG A 8 8.60 15.94 -40.78
N ARG A 9 9.28 14.79 -40.72
CA ARG A 9 9.13 13.38 -41.18
C ARG A 9 10.01 12.50 -40.22
N THR A 10 10.15 11.16 -40.26
CA THR A 10 9.80 10.09 -41.23
C THR A 10 9.74 8.71 -40.52
N LEU A 11 8.93 7.80 -41.08
CA LEU A 11 9.17 6.34 -41.25
C LEU A 11 10.13 5.58 -40.31
N PHE A 12 9.61 4.53 -39.64
CA PHE A 12 10.29 3.23 -39.60
C PHE A 12 9.39 2.16 -40.23
N SER A 13 10.03 1.19 -40.90
CA SER A 13 9.38 0.29 -41.86
C SER A 13 8.67 -0.89 -41.18
N ALA A 14 7.49 -1.25 -41.68
CA ALA A 14 6.78 -2.46 -41.27
C ALA A 14 7.28 -3.66 -42.10
N ALA A 15 8.10 -4.51 -41.49
CA ALA A 15 8.41 -5.84 -42.03
C ALA A 15 7.32 -6.83 -41.60
N LYS A 16 6.50 -7.30 -42.54
CA LYS A 16 5.62 -8.45 -42.33
C LYS A 16 6.42 -9.74 -42.49
N SER A 17 6.28 -10.67 -41.55
CA SER A 17 6.55 -12.09 -41.76
C SER A 17 5.30 -12.89 -41.39
N GLU A 18 4.89 -13.80 -42.27
CA GLU A 18 3.75 -14.69 -42.07
C GLU A 18 4.18 -16.00 -41.38
N PRO A 19 3.22 -16.77 -40.81
CA PRO A 19 3.51 -17.67 -39.71
C PRO A 19 3.99 -19.06 -40.15
N SER A 20 5.04 -19.56 -39.49
CA SER A 20 5.38 -20.98 -39.48
C SER A 20 4.80 -21.64 -38.23
N ASN A 21 3.99 -22.68 -38.40
CA ASN A 21 3.44 -23.48 -37.30
C ASN A 21 4.55 -24.07 -36.43
N ALA A 22 4.60 -23.66 -35.17
CA ALA A 22 5.37 -24.34 -34.12
C ALA A 22 4.48 -24.50 -32.88
N THR A 23 4.08 -25.74 -32.63
CA THR A 23 3.29 -26.13 -31.45
C THR A 23 4.13 -26.02 -30.17
N ALA A 24 3.90 -24.97 -29.37
CA ALA A 24 4.24 -24.94 -27.96
C ALA A 24 3.44 -23.86 -27.23
N ALA A 25 2.27 -24.24 -26.68
CA ALA A 25 1.54 -23.40 -25.72
C ALA A 25 2.25 -23.42 -24.36
N ALA A 26 3.49 -22.90 -24.31
CA ALA A 26 4.16 -22.58 -23.07
C ALA A 26 3.52 -21.31 -22.50
N SER A 27 2.51 -21.49 -21.65
CA SER A 27 2.00 -20.43 -20.77
C SER A 27 3.10 -20.03 -19.79
N ALA A 28 4.07 -19.27 -20.29
CA ALA A 28 5.13 -18.67 -19.49
C ALA A 28 4.46 -17.67 -18.55
N SER A 29 4.20 -18.14 -17.33
CA SER A 29 3.83 -17.29 -16.20
C SER A 29 4.98 -16.30 -16.00
N THR A 30 4.85 -15.12 -16.59
CA THR A 30 5.69 -13.97 -16.33
C THR A 30 5.51 -13.65 -14.86
N LYS A 31 6.41 -14.18 -14.03
CA LYS A 31 6.59 -13.74 -12.65
C LYS A 31 6.91 -12.26 -12.74
N ILE A 32 5.91 -11.42 -12.52
CA ILE A 32 6.06 -9.96 -12.44
C ILE A 32 7.17 -9.73 -11.42
N THR A 33 8.32 -9.23 -11.89
CA THR A 33 9.45 -8.87 -11.03
C THR A 33 9.12 -7.56 -10.34
N HIS A 34 8.13 -7.63 -9.44
CA HIS A 34 7.62 -6.51 -8.66
C HIS A 34 8.78 -5.89 -7.88
N ASN A 35 9.12 -4.64 -8.19
CA ASN A 35 10.19 -3.94 -7.51
C ASN A 35 9.75 -3.67 -6.06
N PRO A 36 10.46 -4.17 -5.03
CA PRO A 36 10.06 -3.96 -3.63
C PRO A 36 9.90 -2.48 -3.24
N LEU A 37 10.57 -1.56 -3.94
CA LEU A 37 10.48 -0.13 -3.71
C LEU A 37 9.15 0.48 -4.17
N GLU A 38 8.42 -0.13 -5.11
CA GLU A 38 7.11 0.35 -5.57
C GLU A 38 6.09 0.42 -4.42
N ALA A 39 6.24 -0.42 -3.39
CA ALA A 39 5.39 -0.42 -2.21
C ALA A 39 5.49 0.85 -1.33
N PHE A 40 6.43 1.77 -1.60
CA PHE A 40 6.52 3.09 -0.95
C PHE A 40 5.75 4.19 -1.70
N PHE A 41 5.19 3.89 -2.88
CA PHE A 41 4.50 4.83 -3.75
C PHE A 41 3.09 4.32 -4.09
N GLU A 42 2.19 5.20 -4.54
CA GLU A 42 0.87 4.77 -5.02
C GLU A 42 0.99 4.29 -6.47
N ALA A 43 1.16 2.98 -6.65
CA ALA A 43 1.53 2.38 -7.94
C ALA A 43 0.54 2.57 -9.11
N ASP A 44 -0.72 2.91 -8.82
CA ASP A 44 -1.82 2.82 -9.81
C ASP A 44 -2.91 3.90 -9.60
N ARG A 45 -2.52 5.09 -9.14
CA ARG A 45 -3.43 6.24 -9.01
C ARG A 45 -2.93 7.46 -9.78
N SER A 46 -3.15 7.42 -11.09
CA SER A 46 -3.09 8.61 -11.94
C SER A 46 -4.05 9.67 -11.40
N GLN A 47 -3.50 10.84 -11.07
CA GLN A 47 -4.25 12.01 -10.59
C GLN A 47 -5.04 12.71 -11.72
N GLU A 48 -5.36 11.96 -12.78
CA GLU A 48 -5.81 12.42 -14.09
C GLU A 48 -7.32 12.23 -14.27
N GLU A 49 -7.91 11.23 -13.61
CA GLU A 49 -9.36 11.20 -13.42
C GLU A 49 -9.77 12.12 -12.27
N GLY A 50 -10.51 13.19 -12.57
CA GLY A 50 -11.00 14.19 -11.59
C GLY A 50 -12.03 13.70 -10.57
N LYS A 51 -12.05 12.40 -10.25
CA LYS A 51 -12.90 11.78 -9.22
C LYS A 51 -12.18 11.84 -7.86
N PRO A 52 -12.77 12.42 -6.80
CA PRO A 52 -12.16 12.41 -5.49
C PRO A 52 -12.04 10.97 -4.96
N VAL A 53 -10.81 10.51 -4.69
CA VAL A 53 -10.57 9.15 -4.17
C VAL A 53 -11.16 9.03 -2.77
N VAL A 54 -12.17 8.18 -2.62
CA VAL A 54 -12.88 7.99 -1.35
C VAL A 54 -12.15 6.98 -0.46
N TYR A 55 -11.53 7.46 0.61
CA TYR A 55 -10.86 6.60 1.60
C TYR A 55 -11.78 6.22 2.75
N GLY A 56 -11.79 4.92 3.07
CA GLY A 56 -12.63 4.34 4.11
C GLY A 56 -12.40 4.85 5.55
N ARG A 57 -13.15 4.26 6.48
CA ARG A 57 -13.03 4.47 7.93
C ARG A 57 -11.84 3.67 8.48
N GLY A 58 -11.19 4.18 9.52
CA GLY A 58 -10.22 3.39 10.31
C GLY A 58 -10.90 2.33 11.19
N TRP A 59 -10.15 1.27 11.53
CA TRP A 59 -10.63 0.13 12.33
C TRP A 59 -11.09 0.51 13.73
N LYS A 60 -12.25 0.00 14.18
CA LYS A 60 -12.74 0.13 15.56
C LYS A 60 -12.14 -0.96 16.46
N ALA A 61 -11.99 -0.69 17.76
CA ALA A 61 -11.50 -1.69 18.71
C ALA A 61 -12.42 -2.92 18.79
N SER A 62 -13.74 -2.73 18.74
CA SER A 62 -14.73 -3.83 18.72
C SER A 62 -14.55 -4.77 17.53
N GLU A 63 -14.19 -4.26 16.36
CA GLU A 63 -13.93 -5.05 15.14
C GLU A 63 -12.62 -5.86 15.27
N LEU A 64 -11.62 -5.30 15.95
CA LEU A 64 -10.30 -5.92 16.15
C LEU A 64 -10.31 -7.00 17.25
N ARG A 65 -11.15 -6.86 18.28
CA ARG A 65 -11.30 -7.87 19.35
C ARG A 65 -11.75 -9.23 18.83
N LEU A 66 -12.46 -9.27 17.70
CA LEU A 66 -12.95 -10.49 17.06
C LEU A 66 -11.91 -11.20 16.16
N LYS A 67 -10.67 -10.69 16.08
CA LYS A 67 -9.62 -11.23 15.18
C LYS A 67 -8.56 -12.06 15.89
N SER A 68 -8.05 -13.08 15.22
CA SER A 68 -6.94 -13.91 15.71
C SER A 68 -5.66 -13.07 15.91
N TRP A 69 -4.68 -13.61 16.63
CA TRP A 69 -3.37 -12.95 16.77
C TRP A 69 -2.68 -12.79 15.41
N ASP A 70 -2.67 -13.84 14.60
CA ASP A 70 -2.19 -13.84 13.20
C ASP A 70 -2.82 -12.74 12.34
N ASP A 71 -4.15 -12.58 12.39
CA ASP A 71 -4.86 -11.59 11.59
C ASP A 71 -4.49 -10.16 12.02
N LEU A 72 -4.35 -9.94 13.33
CA LEU A 72 -3.90 -8.65 13.88
C LEU A 72 -2.44 -8.36 13.49
N GLN A 73 -1.56 -9.37 13.48
CA GLN A 73 -0.17 -9.22 13.03
C GLN A 73 -0.09 -8.94 11.52
N LYS A 74 -0.83 -9.68 10.69
CA LYS A 74 -0.93 -9.42 9.24
C LYS A 74 -1.47 -8.02 8.96
N LEU A 75 -2.53 -7.61 9.65
CA LEU A 75 -3.10 -6.27 9.56
C LEU A 75 -2.11 -5.18 10.04
N TRP A 76 -1.32 -5.44 11.08
CA TRP A 76 -0.26 -4.54 11.51
C TRP A 76 0.73 -4.24 10.38
N TYR A 77 1.21 -5.26 9.66
CA TYR A 77 2.11 -5.06 8.52
C TYR A 77 1.45 -4.40 7.31
N VAL A 78 0.16 -4.64 7.07
CA VAL A 78 -0.61 -3.88 6.05
C VAL A 78 -0.67 -2.39 6.41
N LEU A 79 -1.03 -2.06 7.65
CA LEU A 79 -1.06 -0.68 8.14
C LEU A 79 0.34 -0.04 8.21
N LEU A 80 1.39 -0.81 8.46
CA LEU A 80 2.77 -0.34 8.46
C LEU A 80 3.24 0.06 7.05
N LYS A 81 2.93 -0.76 6.03
CA LYS A 81 3.21 -0.42 4.63
C LYS A 81 2.46 0.84 4.19
N GLU A 82 1.15 0.92 4.45
CA GLU A 82 0.33 2.11 4.20
C GLU A 82 0.90 3.35 4.92
N LYS A 83 1.28 3.23 6.20
CA LYS A 83 1.90 4.33 6.95
C LYS A 83 3.19 4.80 6.28
N ASN A 84 4.06 3.88 5.87
CA ASN A 84 5.34 4.21 5.26
C ASN A 84 5.15 4.89 3.90
N MET A 85 4.30 4.35 3.03
CA MET A 85 3.90 4.95 1.75
C MET A 85 3.38 6.38 1.92
N LEU A 86 2.46 6.60 2.87
CA LEU A 86 1.91 7.94 3.15
C LEU A 86 2.96 8.92 3.67
N MET A 87 3.94 8.46 4.45
CA MET A 87 5.03 9.31 4.93
C MET A 87 5.99 9.69 3.79
N THR A 88 6.33 8.74 2.91
CA THR A 88 7.11 8.99 1.69
C THR A 88 6.41 10.02 0.80
N GLN A 89 5.14 9.78 0.44
CA GLN A 89 4.36 10.68 -0.41
C GLN A 89 4.22 12.09 0.21
N ARG A 90 3.98 12.18 1.53
CA ARG A 90 3.91 13.47 2.23
C ARG A 90 5.24 14.23 2.18
N GLN A 91 6.36 13.55 2.38
CA GLN A 91 7.69 14.17 2.34
C GLN A 91 8.06 14.63 0.93
N MET A 92 7.77 13.83 -0.09
CA MET A 92 8.00 14.19 -1.50
C MET A 92 7.20 15.41 -1.93
N LEU A 93 5.89 15.43 -1.66
CA LEU A 93 5.04 16.56 -2.03
C LEU A 93 5.45 17.83 -1.26
N HIS A 94 5.79 17.71 0.02
CA HIS A 94 6.35 18.83 0.79
C HIS A 94 7.64 19.38 0.16
N ALA A 95 8.57 18.52 -0.25
CA ALA A 95 9.81 18.93 -0.92
C ALA A 95 9.57 19.58 -2.30
N GLN A 96 8.44 19.29 -2.94
CA GLN A 96 7.99 19.92 -4.19
C GLN A 96 7.08 21.14 -3.96
N ASN A 97 6.92 21.60 -2.72
CA ASN A 97 5.98 22.66 -2.33
C ASN A 97 4.49 22.36 -2.67
N LEU A 98 4.14 21.09 -2.87
CA LEU A 98 2.79 20.62 -3.17
C LEU A 98 2.04 20.20 -1.90
N ARG A 99 0.72 20.42 -1.90
CA ARG A 99 -0.15 20.03 -0.78
C ARG A 99 -0.39 18.52 -0.79
N PHE A 100 -0.16 17.87 0.36
CA PHE A 100 -0.47 16.45 0.54
C PHE A 100 -1.98 16.18 0.40
N PRO A 101 -2.41 15.26 -0.50
CA PRO A 101 -3.81 14.87 -0.62
C PRO A 101 -4.24 14.06 0.61
N ASN A 102 -5.51 14.21 1.01
CA ASN A 102 -6.14 13.39 2.06
C ASN A 102 -5.33 13.21 3.36
N PRO A 103 -4.96 14.31 4.05
CA PRO A 103 -4.17 14.27 5.29
C PRO A 103 -4.84 13.48 6.42
N GLU A 104 -6.15 13.21 6.34
CA GLU A 104 -6.90 12.40 7.30
C GLU A 104 -6.55 10.90 7.25
N ARG A 105 -5.90 10.40 6.18
CA ARG A 105 -5.44 9.00 6.10
C ARG A 105 -4.43 8.67 7.21
N ILE A 106 -3.42 9.52 7.40
CA ILE A 106 -2.34 9.31 8.39
C ILE A 106 -2.88 9.09 9.82
N PRO A 107 -3.77 9.94 10.39
CA PRO A 107 -4.35 9.69 11.70
C PRO A 107 -5.32 8.50 11.73
N LYS A 108 -6.04 8.15 10.63
CA LYS A 108 -6.85 6.93 10.56
C LYS A 108 -5.96 5.68 10.71
N VAL A 109 -4.83 5.62 10.00
CA VAL A 109 -3.86 4.50 10.08
C VAL A 109 -3.24 4.42 11.47
N ARG A 110 -2.68 5.54 11.99
CA ARG A 110 -2.09 5.59 13.34
C ARG A 110 -3.06 5.18 14.45
N LYS A 111 -4.33 5.63 14.39
CA LYS A 111 -5.37 5.22 15.36
C LYS A 111 -5.71 3.74 15.24
N SER A 112 -5.69 3.17 14.03
CA SER A 112 -5.92 1.72 13.82
C SER A 112 -4.77 0.90 14.41
N MET A 113 -3.51 1.29 14.17
CA MET A 113 -2.34 0.65 14.79
C MET A 113 -2.37 0.73 16.32
N CYS A 114 -2.68 1.89 16.88
CA CYS A 114 -2.83 2.06 18.34
C CYS A 114 -3.90 1.13 18.93
N ARG A 115 -5.05 0.95 18.24
CA ARG A 115 -6.11 0.02 18.67
C ARG A 115 -5.68 -1.44 18.60
N ILE A 116 -4.81 -1.84 17.66
CA ILE A 116 -4.24 -3.19 17.64
C ILE A 116 -3.39 -3.41 18.90
N LYS A 117 -2.46 -2.49 19.23
CA LYS A 117 -1.67 -2.59 20.47
C LYS A 117 -2.57 -2.63 21.70
N HIS A 118 -3.61 -1.79 21.77
CA HIS A 118 -4.57 -1.79 22.87
C HIS A 118 -5.29 -3.14 23.04
N VAL A 119 -5.86 -3.71 21.97
CA VAL A 119 -6.56 -5.01 22.02
C VAL A 119 -5.61 -6.17 22.36
N LEU A 120 -4.36 -6.12 21.90
CA LEU A 120 -3.37 -7.10 22.32
C LEU A 120 -2.98 -6.95 23.79
N THR A 121 -2.90 -5.70 24.31
CA THR A 121 -2.65 -5.44 25.74
C THR A 121 -3.81 -5.89 26.62
N GLU A 122 -5.06 -5.71 26.20
CA GLU A 122 -6.24 -6.28 26.88
C GLU A 122 -6.06 -7.80 27.07
N ARG A 123 -5.83 -8.53 25.98
CA ARG A 123 -5.59 -9.99 26.02
C ARG A 123 -4.39 -10.40 26.88
N ALA A 124 -3.34 -9.58 26.92
CA ALA A 124 -2.17 -9.83 27.75
C ALA A 124 -2.41 -9.52 29.25
N ILE A 125 -3.48 -8.81 29.61
CA ILE A 125 -3.92 -8.63 30.99
C ILE A 125 -4.82 -9.80 31.40
N ASP A 126 -5.63 -10.32 30.48
CA ASP A 126 -6.53 -11.46 30.71
C ASP A 126 -5.81 -12.82 30.81
N GLU A 127 -4.58 -12.95 30.30
CA GLU A 127 -3.78 -14.19 30.37
C GLU A 127 -3.36 -14.51 31.83
N PRO A 128 -3.75 -15.66 32.39
CA PRO A 128 -3.48 -16.00 33.80
C PRO A 128 -2.02 -16.39 34.08
N ASP A 129 -1.27 -16.86 33.08
CA ASP A 129 0.15 -17.15 33.22
C ASP A 129 0.96 -15.84 33.18
N ALA A 130 1.46 -15.43 34.34
CA ALA A 130 2.27 -14.22 34.50
C ALA A 130 3.49 -14.17 33.57
N ARG A 131 4.09 -15.32 33.23
CA ARG A 131 5.23 -15.38 32.31
C ARG A 131 4.78 -15.07 30.89
N ARG A 132 3.73 -15.72 30.40
CA ARG A 132 3.17 -15.46 29.06
C ARG A 132 2.65 -14.03 28.94
N SER A 133 1.98 -13.53 29.97
CA SER A 133 1.55 -12.13 30.07
C SER A 133 2.73 -11.15 29.88
N ALA A 134 3.87 -11.41 30.55
CA ALA A 134 5.08 -10.60 30.40
C ALA A 134 5.72 -10.71 29.00
N GLU A 135 5.80 -11.92 28.44
CA GLU A 135 6.30 -12.16 27.09
C GLU A 135 5.42 -11.47 26.02
N MET A 136 4.09 -11.57 26.13
CA MET A 136 3.13 -10.84 25.28
C MET A 136 3.31 -9.32 25.40
N LYS A 137 3.37 -8.76 26.62
CA LYS A 137 3.59 -7.32 26.84
C LYS A 137 4.90 -6.85 26.20
N LYS A 138 5.97 -7.63 26.30
CA LYS A 138 7.26 -7.36 25.64
C LYS A 138 7.12 -7.32 24.12
N MET A 139 6.45 -8.32 23.52
CA MET A 139 6.19 -8.35 22.08
C MET A 139 5.34 -7.17 21.61
N ILE A 140 4.26 -6.84 22.32
CA ILE A 140 3.36 -5.72 22.00
C ILE A 140 4.11 -4.39 22.03
N ASN A 141 5.02 -4.20 22.98
CA ASN A 141 5.84 -2.99 23.05
C ASN A 141 6.86 -2.89 21.93
N ALA A 142 7.33 -4.02 21.38
CA ALA A 142 8.24 -4.08 20.24
C ALA A 142 7.58 -3.86 18.86
N LEU A 143 6.23 -3.85 18.77
CA LEU A 143 5.46 -3.47 17.57
C LEU A 143 5.45 -1.95 17.34
#